data_AF-A0A352KKQ2-F1
#
_entry.id   AF-A0A352KKQ2-F1
#
_cell.length_a   1.000
_cell.length_b   1.000
_cell.length_c   1.000
_cell.angle_alpha   90.00
_cell.angle_beta   90.00
_cell.angle_gamma   90.00
#
_symmetry.space_group_name_H-M   'P 1'
#
loop_
_entity.id
_entity.type
_entity.pdbx_description
1 polymer ?
#
loop_
_entity_poly.entity_id
_entity_poly.type
_entity_poly.pdbx_seq_one_letter_code
_entity_poly.pdbx_strand_id
1 'polypeptide(L)'
;MSFLLTIIIASVLSGLIIRGMLQFAPQMGFIDAPDMRKVHTEPIPRVGGWGIVLGTLLSLVPLLFQVEVDWLLWYCLGGMLLLIVGALDDRAELSASVKLLGQVVAATPVVV
;
A
#
# COMPACT_ATOMS: atom_id res chain seq x y z
N MET A 1 15.34 11.48 13.13
CA MET A 1 14.17 10.81 13.77
C MET A 1 14.65 9.48 14.36
N SER A 2 14.20 9.02 15.53
CA SER A 2 14.54 7.65 15.99
C SER A 2 13.71 6.60 15.22
N PHE A 3 14.26 5.40 15.00
CA PHE A 3 13.55 4.30 14.32
C PHE A 3 12.24 3.94 15.03
N LEU A 4 12.26 3.89 16.36
CA LEU A 4 11.07 3.60 17.17
C LEU A 4 9.96 4.64 16.93
N LEU A 5 10.31 5.92 16.87
CA LEU A 5 9.34 7.00 16.61
C LEU A 5 8.74 6.87 15.21
N THR A 6 9.55 6.48 14.22
CA THR A 6 9.09 6.25 12.84
C THR A 6 8.06 5.13 12.78
N ILE A 7 8.30 4.00 13.47
CA ILE A 7 7.37 2.86 13.53
C ILE A 7 6.05 3.24 14.22
N ILE A 8 6.12 4.01 15.31
CA ILE A 8 4.92 4.48 16.02
C ILE A 8 4.10 5.38 15.10
N ILE A 9 4.73 6.35 14.43
CA ILE A 9 4.06 7.23 13.48
C ILE A 9 3.45 6.42 12.33
N ALA A 10 4.19 5.48 11.75
CA ALA A 10 3.70 4.60 10.67
C ALA A 10 2.44 3.84 11.11
N SER A 11 2.44 3.29 12.32
CA SER A 11 1.33 2.51 12.87
C SER A 11 0.09 3.37 13.09
N VAL A 12 0.27 4.58 13.65
CA VAL A 12 -0.83 5.54 13.87
C VAL A 12 -1.40 6.01 12.54
N LEU A 13 -0.54 6.43 11.60
CA LEU A 13 -0.98 6.86 10.26
C LEU A 13 -1.72 5.74 9.52
N SER A 14 -1.19 4.52 9.57
CA SER A 14 -1.85 3.35 8.96
C SER A 14 -3.26 3.16 9.52
N GLY A 15 -3.42 3.18 10.85
CA GLY A 15 -4.72 3.06 11.49
C GLY A 15 -5.70 4.18 11.10
N LEU A 16 -5.24 5.43 11.03
CA LEU A 16 -6.06 6.57 10.62
C LEU A 16 -6.49 6.47 9.16
N ILE A 17 -5.58 6.10 8.26
CA ILE A 17 -5.87 5.94 6.84
C ILE A 17 -6.86 4.81 6.62
N ILE A 18 -6.66 3.64 7.24
CA ILE A 18 -7.62 2.52 7.18
C ILE A 18 -9.00 2.98 7.63
N ARG A 19 -9.08 3.62 8.80
CA ARG A 19 -10.35 4.11 9.35
C ARG A 19 -11.05 5.10 8.43
N GLY A 20 -10.31 6.03 7.84
CA GLY A 20 -10.85 6.97 6.86
C GLY A 20 -11.37 6.25 5.61
N MET A 21 -10.60 5.31 5.08
CA MET A 21 -10.93 4.60 3.84
C MET A 21 -12.09 3.62 3.99
N LEU A 22 -12.38 3.08 5.18
CA LEU A 22 -13.50 2.15 5.40
C LEU A 22 -14.84 2.69 4.87
N GLN A 23 -15.09 3.99 5.04
CA GLN A 23 -16.33 4.64 4.60
C GLN A 23 -16.39 4.86 3.08
N PHE A 24 -15.24 5.08 2.45
CA PHE A 24 -15.15 5.36 1.02
C PHE A 24 -14.91 4.11 0.17
N ALA A 25 -14.53 2.98 0.78
CA ALA A 25 -14.23 1.74 0.07
C ALA A 25 -15.34 1.28 -0.88
N PRO A 26 -16.65 1.35 -0.52
CA PRO A 26 -17.73 0.98 -1.43
C PRO A 26 -17.79 1.86 -2.67
N GLN A 27 -17.58 3.17 -2.51
CA GLN A 27 -17.63 4.15 -3.60
C GLN A 27 -16.44 4.03 -4.54
N MET A 28 -15.27 3.65 -3.99
CA MET A 28 -14.04 3.44 -4.76
C MET A 28 -13.98 2.06 -5.43
N GLY A 29 -14.92 1.17 -5.15
CA GLY A 29 -14.95 -0.19 -5.69
C GLY A 29 -13.95 -1.15 -5.05
N PHE A 30 -13.42 -0.82 -3.87
CA PHE A 30 -12.52 -1.67 -3.09
C PHE A 30 -13.31 -2.55 -2.13
N ILE A 31 -14.21 -3.38 -2.66
CA ILE A 31 -15.08 -4.27 -1.89
C ILE A 31 -14.86 -5.72 -2.31
N ASP A 32 -14.64 -6.56 -1.31
CA ASP A 32 -14.61 -7.99 -1.46
C ASP A 32 -16.02 -8.58 -1.33
N ALA A 33 -16.61 -9.02 -2.44
CA ALA A 33 -17.89 -9.72 -2.39
C ALA A 33 -17.71 -11.17 -1.87
N PRO A 34 -18.69 -11.71 -1.12
CA PRO A 34 -18.65 -13.10 -0.67
C PRO A 34 -18.65 -14.05 -1.87
N ASP A 35 -17.92 -15.17 -1.73
CA ASP A 35 -17.79 -16.22 -2.73
C ASP A 35 -17.75 -17.58 -2.02
N MET A 36 -18.02 -18.66 -2.72
CA MET A 36 -18.01 -20.05 -2.24
C MET A 36 -16.69 -20.46 -1.57
N ARG A 37 -15.60 -19.74 -1.86
CA ARG A 37 -14.26 -19.95 -1.28
C ARG A 37 -13.96 -19.06 -0.08
N LYS A 38 -14.81 -18.10 0.26
CA LYS A 38 -14.57 -17.08 1.30
C LYS A 38 -15.39 -17.40 2.55
N VAL A 39 -14.81 -17.11 3.72
CA VAL A 39 -15.44 -17.37 5.03
C VAL A 39 -16.43 -16.28 5.45
N HIS A 40 -16.37 -15.12 4.80
CA HIS A 40 -17.25 -13.99 5.09
C HIS A 40 -18.54 -14.10 4.26
N THR A 41 -19.65 -13.70 4.88
CA THR A 41 -20.98 -13.68 4.27
C THR A 41 -21.44 -12.28 3.89
N GLU A 42 -20.71 -11.26 4.33
CA GLU A 42 -20.99 -9.85 4.06
C GLU A 42 -19.83 -9.23 3.28
N PRO A 43 -20.08 -8.24 2.40
CA PRO A 43 -19.01 -7.58 1.66
C PRO A 43 -18.03 -6.85 2.57
N ILE A 44 -16.72 -7.09 2.40
CA ILE A 44 -15.67 -6.52 3.26
C ILE A 44 -14.82 -5.50 2.48
N PRO A 45 -14.56 -4.29 3.02
CA PRO A 45 -13.61 -3.34 2.45
C PRO A 45 -12.18 -3.88 2.30
N ARG A 46 -11.63 -3.82 1.08
CA ARG A 46 -10.23 -4.16 0.77
C ARG A 46 -9.31 -2.94 0.84
N VAL A 47 -9.16 -2.36 2.04
CA VAL A 47 -8.39 -1.09 2.23
C VAL A 47 -7.15 -1.23 3.12
N GLY A 48 -6.86 -2.43 3.63
CA GLY A 48 -5.73 -2.65 4.54
C GLY A 48 -4.37 -2.32 3.91
N GLY A 49 -4.15 -2.75 2.66
CA GLY A 49 -2.90 -2.50 1.92
C GLY A 49 -2.63 -1.01 1.72
N TRP A 50 -3.66 -0.24 1.36
CA TRP A 50 -3.59 1.22 1.27
C TRP A 50 -3.12 1.86 2.57
N GLY A 51 -3.74 1.46 3.68
CA GLY A 51 -3.38 1.94 5.01
C GLY A 51 -1.92 1.70 5.36
N ILE A 52 -1.48 0.45 5.27
CA ILE A 52 -0.14 0.04 5.68
C ILE A 52 0.93 0.70 4.82
N VAL A 53 0.77 0.69 3.48
CA VAL A 53 1.80 1.24 2.58
C VAL A 53 1.84 2.76 2.69
N LEU A 54 0.69 3.45 2.62
CA LEU A 54 0.69 4.92 2.73
C LEU A 54 1.14 5.39 4.11
N GLY A 55 0.71 4.73 5.18
CA GLY A 55 1.16 5.05 6.54
C GLY A 55 2.68 4.89 6.70
N THR A 56 3.24 3.84 6.08
CA THR A 56 4.70 3.62 6.06
C THR A 56 5.41 4.71 5.26
N LEU A 57 5.02 4.93 4.00
CA LEU A 57 5.65 5.92 3.11
C LEU A 57 5.59 7.34 3.71
N LEU A 58 4.44 7.75 4.25
CA LEU A 58 4.28 9.06 4.88
C LEU A 58 5.16 9.24 6.13
N SER A 59 5.35 8.17 6.91
CA SER A 59 6.24 8.23 8.08
C SER A 59 7.73 8.38 7.70
N LEU A 60 8.11 7.97 6.49
CA LEU A 60 9.46 8.08 5.96
C LEU A 60 9.76 9.45 5.34
N VAL A 61 8.74 10.25 5.01
CA VAL A 61 8.91 11.58 4.37
C VAL A 61 9.89 12.49 5.12
N PRO A 62 9.85 12.64 6.46
CA PRO A 62 10.82 13.47 7.17
C PRO A 62 12.27 12.98 7.03
N LEU A 63 12.48 11.68 6.84
CA LEU A 63 13.81 11.11 6.65
C LEU A 63 14.38 11.44 5.26
N LEU A 64 13.53 11.58 4.23
CA LEU A 64 13.95 11.99 2.89
C LEU A 64 14.63 13.37 2.86
N PHE A 65 14.28 14.26 3.81
CA PHE A 65 14.90 15.59 3.92
C PHE A 65 16.13 15.63 4.83
N GLN A 66 16.39 14.57 5.59
CA GLN A 66 17.52 14.48 6.53
C GLN A 66 18.69 13.66 5.98
N VAL A 67 18.42 12.87 4.95
CA VAL A 67 19.30 11.82 4.46
C VAL A 67 19.56 12.10 2.98
N GLU A 68 20.81 12.37 2.59
CA GLU A 68 21.23 12.53 1.19
C GLU A 68 21.27 11.19 0.43
N VAL A 69 20.25 10.34 0.63
CA VAL A 69 20.36 8.95 0.20
C VAL A 69 19.28 8.57 -0.79
N ASP A 70 19.75 8.33 -2.01
CA ASP A 70 18.98 7.89 -3.17
C ASP A 70 18.18 6.62 -2.89
N TRP A 71 18.72 5.65 -2.12
CA TRP A 71 18.03 4.38 -1.89
C TRP A 71 16.67 4.53 -1.21
N LEU A 72 16.50 5.50 -0.30
CA LEU A 72 15.23 5.69 0.41
C LEU A 72 14.15 6.25 -0.53
N LEU A 73 14.55 7.16 -1.42
CA LEU A 73 13.66 7.66 -2.47
C LEU A 73 13.24 6.53 -3.41
N TRP A 74 14.19 5.71 -3.86
CA TRP A 74 13.90 4.56 -4.73
C TRP A 74 13.03 3.51 -4.06
N TYR A 75 13.26 3.24 -2.77
CA TYR A 75 12.41 2.39 -1.95
C TYR A 75 10.97 2.92 -1.90
N CYS A 76 10.79 4.23 -1.65
CA CYS A 76 9.48 4.85 -1.62
C CYS A 76 8.76 4.78 -2.97
N LEU A 77 9.49 4.98 -4.08
CA LEU A 77 8.94 4.87 -5.43
C LEU A 77 8.52 3.43 -5.76
N GLY A 78 9.36 2.44 -5.45
CA GLY A 78 9.03 1.03 -5.62
C GLY A 78 7.81 0.60 -4.78
N GLY A 79 7.76 1.03 -3.53
CA GLY A 79 6.61 0.80 -2.64
C GLY A 79 5.31 1.42 -3.17
N MET A 80 5.37 2.64 -3.71
CA MET A 80 4.21 3.30 -4.32
C MET A 80 3.74 2.57 -5.58
N LEU A 81 4.66 2.10 -6.42
CA LEU A 81 4.32 1.29 -7.60
C LEU A 81 3.66 -0.03 -7.20
N LEU A 82 4.17 -0.72 -6.17
CA LEU A 82 3.53 -1.93 -5.66
C LEU A 82 2.14 -1.68 -5.10
N LEU A 83 1.91 -0.54 -4.42
CA LEU A 83 0.58 -0.15 -3.98
C LEU A 83 -0.38 0.03 -5.15
N ILE A 84 0.06 0.70 -6.23
CA ILE A 84 -0.76 0.90 -7.43
C ILE A 84 -1.09 -0.44 -8.08
N VAL A 85 -0.10 -1.32 -8.27
CA VAL A 85 -0.31 -2.65 -8.87
C VAL A 85 -1.28 -3.46 -8.01
N GLY A 86 -1.10 -3.48 -6.69
CA GLY A 86 -1.99 -4.17 -5.75
C GLY A 86 -3.41 -3.60 -5.77
N ALA A 87 -3.56 -2.28 -5.79
CA ALA A 87 -4.87 -1.64 -5.85
C ALA A 87 -5.61 -1.90 -7.17
N LEU A 88 -4.88 -1.91 -8.29
CA LEU A 88 -5.45 -2.30 -9.58
C LEU A 88 -5.88 -3.77 -9.59
N ASP A 89 -5.09 -4.64 -8.97
CA ASP A 89 -5.44 -6.05 -8.81
C ASP A 89 -6.69 -6.24 -7.94
N ASP A 90 -6.78 -5.53 -6.83
CA ASP A 90 -7.95 -5.57 -5.95
C ASP A 90 -9.24 -5.14 -6.64
N ARG A 91 -9.16 -4.25 -7.63
CA ARG A 91 -10.32 -3.74 -8.37
C ARG A 91 -10.66 -4.54 -9.63
N ALA A 92 -9.65 -5.00 -10.37
CA ALA A 92 -9.82 -5.52 -11.72
C ALA A 92 -9.42 -6.99 -11.89
N GLU A 93 -8.97 -7.67 -10.82
CA GLU A 93 -8.47 -9.05 -10.85
C GLU A 93 -7.50 -9.28 -12.02
N LEU A 94 -6.31 -8.68 -11.91
CA LEU A 94 -5.32 -8.71 -12.99
C LEU A 94 -4.86 -10.15 -13.28
N SER A 95 -4.45 -10.42 -14.53
CA SER A 95 -3.84 -11.70 -14.87
C SER A 95 -2.47 -11.85 -14.20
N ALA A 96 -2.06 -13.10 -13.92
CA ALA A 96 -0.80 -13.38 -13.22
C ALA A 96 0.42 -12.73 -13.92
N SER A 97 0.44 -12.73 -15.25
CA SER A 97 1.51 -12.11 -16.04
C SER A 97 1.59 -10.59 -15.85
N VAL A 98 0.45 -9.90 -15.76
CA VAL A 98 0.41 -8.44 -15.56
C VAL A 98 0.86 -8.08 -14.13
N LYS A 99 0.44 -8.86 -13.12
CA LYS A 99 0.90 -8.67 -11.74
C LYS A 99 2.42 -8.84 -11.64
N LEU A 100 2.95 -9.90 -12.23
CA LEU A 100 4.38 -10.18 -12.22
C LEU A 100 5.17 -9.08 -12.93
N LEU A 101 4.70 -8.63 -14.10
CA LEU A 101 5.34 -7.52 -14.81
C LEU A 101 5.35 -6.23 -13.95
N GLY A 102 4.23 -5.90 -13.32
CA GLY A 102 4.13 -4.75 -12.41
C GLY A 102 5.10 -4.85 -11.23
N GLN A 103 5.24 -6.04 -10.64
CA GLN A 103 6.19 -6.29 -9.54
C GLN A 103 7.64 -6.17 -10.01
N VAL A 104 7.98 -6.69 -11.20
CA VAL A 104 9.32 -6.54 -11.79
C VAL A 104 9.64 -5.06 -12.03
N VAL A 105 8.71 -4.31 -12.62
CA VAL A 105 8.86 -2.86 -12.84
C VAL A 105 9.05 -2.14 -11.51
N ALA A 106 8.26 -2.47 -10.48
CA ALA A 106 8.37 -1.85 -9.16
C ALA A 106 9.70 -2.16 -8.44
N ALA A 107 10.38 -3.26 -8.78
CA ALA A 107 11.69 -3.59 -8.24
C ALA A 107 12.82 -2.82 -8.92
N THR A 108 12.64 -2.37 -10.17
CA THR A 108 13.71 -1.70 -10.93
C THR A 108 14.33 -0.48 -10.24
N PRO A 109 13.58 0.43 -9.58
CA PRO A 109 14.19 1.61 -8.98
C PRO A 109 15.12 1.26 -7.81
N VAL A 110 14.85 0.16 -7.10
CA VAL A 110 15.59 -0.27 -5.90
C VAL A 110 16.93 -0.93 -6.24
N VAL A 111 17.09 -1.40 -7.47
CA VAL A 111 18.29 -2.13 -7.93
C VAL A 111 19.36 -1.20 -8.52
N VAL A 112 19.03 0.09 -8.70
CA VAL A 112 19.95 1.12 -9.22
C VAL A 112 20.74 1.75 -8.08
#